data_AF-A0A397E6R0-F1
#
_entry.id   AF-A0A397E6R0-F1
#
_cell.length_a   1.000
_cell.length_b   1.000
_cell.length_c   1.000
_cell.angle_alpha   90.00
_cell.angle_beta   90.00
_cell.angle_gamma   90.00
#
_symmetry.space_group_name_H-M   'P 1'
#
loop_
_entity.id
_entity.type
_entity.pdbx_description
1 polymer ?
#
loop_
_entity_poly.entity_id
_entity_poly.type
_entity_poly.pdbx_seq_one_letter_code
_entity_poly.pdbx_strand_id
1 'polypeptide(L)'
;MISLSISVDGPSNLPRSPALEVIRCAELLRGIVEFQDGIPSDMVRFSRLQVPRLPSADKHTEPDVHEDFLAINRVLAPWYATHGITRLDLLFHTHRCMHHIVLLHSVYFGLVDVIRYLFDKGLFFMTHYPHVDLAAFNNQLRLLPFLNHVGCRGTSKAIDAAAQRGHLEVIQWLVENRLDGASELALVGAAANNHLDVVLFLHENRRDG
;
A
#
# COMPACT_ATOMS: atom_id res chain seq x y z
N MET A 1 -8.55 43.20 3.10
CA MET A 1 -9.69 43.63 3.94
C MET A 1 -10.77 42.55 3.85
N ILE A 2 -10.71 41.56 4.75
CA ILE A 2 -11.82 40.64 5.05
C ILE A 2 -11.85 40.61 6.58
N SER A 3 -12.89 41.20 7.15
CA SER A 3 -13.13 41.26 8.59
C SER A 3 -13.88 40.00 9.00
N LEU A 4 -13.26 39.15 9.81
CA LEU A 4 -13.93 38.05 10.49
C LEU A 4 -14.29 38.53 11.91
N SER A 5 -15.47 39.11 12.05
CA SER A 5 -16.09 39.40 13.34
C SER A 5 -16.72 38.11 13.87
N ILE A 6 -16.01 37.42 14.76
CA ILE A 6 -16.58 36.32 15.57
C ILE A 6 -17.19 36.97 16.81
N SER A 7 -18.52 36.97 16.88
CA SER A 7 -19.27 37.32 18.07
C SER A 7 -19.08 36.21 19.12
N VAL A 8 -18.55 36.57 20.30
CA VAL A 8 -18.33 35.65 21.42
C VAL A 8 -19.14 36.16 22.61
N ASP A 9 -20.46 36.00 22.57
CA ASP A 9 -21.32 36.21 23.73
C ASP A 9 -22.13 34.94 24.03
N GLY A 10 -21.59 34.17 24.96
CA GLY A 10 -22.22 33.01 25.61
C GLY A 10 -21.21 32.39 26.58
N PRO A 11 -21.60 32.01 27.81
CA PRO A 11 -20.67 31.44 28.77
C PRO A 11 -20.24 30.05 28.30
N SER A 12 -19.17 30.00 27.52
CA SER A 12 -18.60 28.76 27.01
C SER A 12 -17.87 28.06 28.15
N ASN A 13 -18.55 27.12 28.81
CA ASN A 13 -18.01 26.20 29.80
C ASN A 13 -17.10 25.13 29.14
N LEU A 14 -16.29 25.51 28.15
CA LEU A 14 -15.22 24.64 27.67
C LEU A 14 -14.02 24.79 28.61
N PRO A 15 -13.42 23.68 29.07
CA PRO A 15 -12.27 23.74 29.96
C PRO A 15 -11.15 24.58 29.33
N ARG A 16 -10.64 25.55 30.09
CA ARG A 16 -9.47 26.35 29.70
C ARG A 16 -8.26 25.43 29.60
N SER A 17 -8.00 24.95 28.38
CA SER A 17 -6.77 24.24 28.08
C SER A 17 -5.66 25.28 27.90
N PRO A 18 -4.58 25.24 28.69
CA PRO A 18 -3.41 26.10 28.48
C PRO A 18 -2.88 26.02 27.04
N ALA A 19 -3.00 24.85 26.39
CA ALA A 19 -2.62 24.68 24.99
C ALA A 19 -3.50 25.52 24.04
N LEU A 20 -4.80 25.66 24.31
CA LEU A 20 -5.70 26.50 23.51
C LEU A 20 -5.44 27.99 23.71
N GLU A 21 -5.04 28.41 24.92
CA GLU A 21 -4.65 29.80 25.18
C GLU A 21 -3.33 30.15 24.47
N VAL A 22 -2.37 29.23 24.43
CA VAL A 22 -1.10 29.39 23.70
C VAL A 22 -1.32 29.50 22.20
N ILE A 23 -2.16 28.65 21.59
CA ILE A 23 -2.43 28.70 20.14
C ILE A 23 -3.18 29.98 19.74
N ARG A 24 -3.93 30.60 20.67
CA ARG A 24 -4.61 31.89 20.43
C ARG A 24 -3.68 33.10 20.56
N CYS A 25 -2.48 32.94 21.10
CA CYS A 25 -1.49 34.01 21.19
C CYS A 25 -0.64 34.04 19.92
N ALA A 26 -0.80 35.08 19.09
CA ALA A 26 -0.12 35.18 17.80
C ALA A 26 1.42 35.13 17.89
N GLU A 27 2.01 35.74 18.93
CA GLU A 27 3.46 35.73 19.15
C GLU A 27 3.98 34.36 19.56
N LEU A 28 3.26 33.65 20.44
CA LEU A 28 3.63 32.29 20.83
C LEU A 28 3.39 31.30 19.68
N LEU A 29 2.31 31.44 18.92
CA LEU A 29 2.06 30.64 17.74
C LEU A 29 3.16 30.87 16.69
N ARG A 30 3.59 32.12 16.46
CA ARG A 30 4.72 32.46 15.58
C ARG A 30 6.00 31.78 16.04
N GLY A 31 6.32 31.89 17.33
CA GLY A 31 7.47 31.18 17.92
C GLY A 31 7.35 29.66 17.80
N ILE A 32 6.16 29.08 17.94
CA ILE A 32 5.97 27.63 17.75
C ILE A 32 6.20 27.22 16.31
N VAL A 33 5.63 27.95 15.33
CA VAL A 33 5.81 27.61 13.90
C VAL A 33 7.22 27.90 13.39
N GLU A 34 7.99 28.77 14.05
CA GLU A 34 9.42 28.95 13.78
C GLU A 34 10.25 27.69 14.08
N PHE A 35 9.76 26.80 14.97
CA PHE A 35 10.46 25.57 15.34
C PHE A 35 9.68 24.27 15.00
N GLN A 36 8.38 24.34 14.68
CA GLN A 36 7.52 23.19 14.40
C GLN A 36 6.48 23.52 13.31
N ASP A 37 6.60 22.91 12.13
CA ASP A 37 5.63 23.08 11.03
C ASP A 37 4.25 22.42 11.30
N GLY A 38 4.17 21.57 12.34
CA GLY A 38 2.99 20.78 12.65
C GLY A 38 2.70 19.70 11.61
N ILE A 39 1.52 19.07 11.72
CA ILE A 39 1.03 18.09 10.74
C ILE A 39 -0.15 18.75 10.00
N PRO A 40 -0.08 18.91 8.66
CA PRO A 40 -1.19 19.43 7.87
C PRO A 40 -2.48 18.62 8.12
N SER A 41 -3.63 19.28 8.13
CA SER A 41 -4.91 18.65 8.51
C SER A 41 -5.25 17.44 7.63
N ASP A 42 -4.88 17.48 6.35
CA ASP A 42 -5.08 16.36 5.43
C ASP A 42 -4.16 15.16 5.73
N MET A 43 -3.10 15.35 6.50
CA MET A 43 -2.11 14.33 6.85
C MET A 43 -2.41 13.62 8.18
N VAL A 44 -3.20 14.22 9.07
CA VAL A 44 -3.55 13.66 10.39
C VAL A 44 -4.19 12.27 10.29
N ARG A 45 -4.93 12.00 9.20
CA ARG A 45 -5.58 10.71 8.97
C ARG A 45 -4.58 9.54 8.83
N PHE A 46 -3.35 9.81 8.43
CA PHE A 46 -2.32 8.80 8.21
C PHE A 46 -1.65 8.33 9.49
N SER A 47 -1.73 9.10 10.58
CA SER A 47 -1.13 8.75 11.87
C SER A 47 -1.71 7.49 12.50
N ARG A 48 -2.87 7.02 12.01
CA ARG A 48 -3.56 5.81 12.48
C ARG A 48 -3.35 4.59 11.58
N LEU A 49 -2.72 4.77 10.41
CA LEU A 49 -2.48 3.66 9.50
C LEU A 49 -1.38 2.76 10.05
N GLN A 50 -1.60 1.45 9.93
CA GLN A 50 -0.64 0.41 10.29
C GLN A 50 -0.07 -0.20 9.01
N VAL A 51 1.15 -0.73 9.13
CA VAL A 51 1.74 -1.54 8.06
C VAL A 51 0.86 -2.77 7.88
N PRO A 52 0.40 -3.08 6.65
CA PRO A 52 -0.50 -4.20 6.43
C PRO A 52 0.22 -5.52 6.72
N ARG A 53 -0.52 -6.52 7.20
CA ARG A 53 -0.06 -7.90 7.18
C ARG A 53 0.19 -8.31 5.73
N LEU A 54 1.22 -9.12 5.53
CA LEU A 54 1.62 -9.59 4.21
C LEU A 54 1.18 -11.04 4.03
N PRO A 55 0.89 -11.47 2.78
CA PRO A 55 0.51 -12.85 2.51
C PRO A 55 1.53 -13.83 3.12
N SER A 56 1.03 -14.74 3.97
CA SER A 56 1.74 -15.93 4.44
C SER A 56 1.14 -17.16 3.74
N ALA A 57 1.87 -18.28 3.72
CA ALA A 57 1.38 -19.55 3.17
C ALA A 57 0.22 -20.17 3.98
N ASP A 58 -0.08 -19.59 5.15
CA ASP A 58 -1.14 -20.06 6.04
C ASP A 58 -2.50 -19.48 5.63
N LYS A 59 -3.38 -20.34 5.12
CA LYS A 59 -4.74 -20.02 4.61
C LYS A 59 -5.62 -19.20 5.57
N HIS A 60 -5.34 -19.21 6.87
CA HIS A 60 -6.11 -18.46 7.87
C HIS A 60 -5.79 -16.96 7.92
N THR A 61 -4.72 -16.52 7.29
CA THR A 61 -4.29 -15.11 7.32
C THR A 61 -4.75 -14.29 6.13
N GLU A 62 -5.33 -14.91 5.10
CA GLU A 62 -5.64 -14.24 3.83
C GLU A 62 -6.77 -13.19 3.90
N PRO A 63 -7.92 -13.44 4.56
CA PRO A 63 -8.98 -12.43 4.68
C PRO A 63 -8.49 -11.18 5.40
N ASP A 64 -7.67 -11.41 6.43
CA ASP A 64 -7.04 -10.39 7.25
C ASP A 64 -6.06 -9.53 6.44
N VAL A 65 -5.27 -10.14 5.57
CA VAL A 65 -4.36 -9.42 4.65
C VAL A 65 -5.15 -8.52 3.69
N HIS A 66 -6.21 -9.04 3.06
CA HIS A 66 -7.00 -8.24 2.11
C HIS A 66 -7.67 -7.05 2.81
N GLU A 67 -8.24 -7.26 4.00
CA GLU A 67 -8.87 -6.17 4.75
C GLU A 67 -7.89 -5.10 5.21
N ASP A 68 -6.65 -5.46 5.59
CA ASP A 68 -5.62 -4.47 5.93
C ASP A 68 -5.33 -3.54 4.73
N PHE A 69 -5.15 -4.12 3.53
CA PHE A 69 -4.94 -3.33 2.31
C PHE A 69 -6.16 -2.50 1.94
N LEU A 70 -7.38 -3.02 2.10
CA LEU A 70 -8.61 -2.26 1.88
C LEU A 70 -8.74 -1.10 2.89
N ALA A 71 -8.40 -1.31 4.16
CA ALA A 71 -8.44 -0.27 5.19
C ALA A 71 -7.47 0.88 4.85
N ILE A 72 -6.25 0.56 4.42
CA ILE A 72 -5.29 1.54 3.92
C ILE A 72 -5.85 2.25 2.68
N ASN A 73 -6.44 1.50 1.73
CA ASN A 73 -6.98 2.04 0.49
C ASN A 73 -8.15 3.01 0.74
N ARG A 74 -9.01 2.74 1.73
CA ARG A 74 -10.10 3.65 2.14
C ARG A 74 -9.59 5.03 2.55
N VAL A 75 -8.33 5.14 2.97
CA VAL A 75 -7.68 6.41 3.33
C VAL A 75 -6.87 6.99 2.17
N LEU A 76 -6.03 6.17 1.50
CA LEU A 76 -5.14 6.63 0.45
C LEU A 76 -5.85 6.93 -0.87
N ALA A 77 -6.83 6.13 -1.32
CA ALA A 77 -7.45 6.32 -2.63
C ALA A 77 -8.20 7.67 -2.75
N PRO A 78 -9.05 8.09 -1.79
CA PRO A 78 -9.68 9.41 -1.84
C PRO A 78 -8.65 10.55 -1.75
N TRP A 79 -7.54 10.33 -1.04
CA TRP A 79 -6.48 11.31 -0.93
C TRP A 79 -5.70 11.46 -2.25
N TYR A 80 -5.36 10.36 -2.92
CA TYR A 80 -4.80 10.38 -4.26
C TYR A 80 -5.74 11.03 -5.27
N ALA A 81 -7.05 10.77 -5.18
CA ALA A 81 -8.03 11.41 -6.07
C ALA A 81 -8.04 12.94 -5.94
N THR A 82 -7.78 13.46 -4.72
CA THR A 82 -7.75 14.91 -4.45
C THR A 82 -6.40 15.54 -4.81
N HIS A 83 -5.29 14.86 -4.54
CA HIS A 83 -3.96 15.47 -4.55
C HIS A 83 -2.98 14.86 -5.56
N GLY A 84 -3.36 13.75 -6.19
CA GLY A 84 -2.44 12.91 -6.96
C GLY A 84 -1.26 12.46 -6.10
N ILE A 85 -0.09 12.37 -6.72
CA ILE A 85 1.17 11.99 -6.06
C ILE A 85 2.00 13.19 -5.57
N THR A 86 1.55 14.41 -5.84
CA THR A 86 2.33 15.65 -5.63
C THR A 86 2.67 15.93 -4.16
N ARG A 87 1.87 15.39 -3.23
CA ARG A 87 2.03 15.58 -1.79
C ARG A 87 2.72 14.40 -1.10
N LEU A 88 3.23 13.42 -1.84
CA LEU A 88 3.90 12.25 -1.26
C LEU A 88 5.18 12.64 -0.51
N ASP A 89 5.96 13.60 -1.01
CA ASP A 89 7.12 14.13 -0.29
C ASP A 89 6.70 14.62 1.10
N LEU A 90 5.67 15.48 1.18
CA LEU A 90 5.16 16.01 2.45
C LEU A 90 4.62 14.90 3.37
N LEU A 91 3.95 13.89 2.80
CA LEU A 91 3.48 12.73 3.55
C LEU A 91 4.65 11.97 4.22
N PHE A 92 5.74 11.75 3.49
CA PHE A 92 6.90 11.00 4.01
C PHE A 92 7.72 11.82 5.01
N HIS A 93 7.78 13.14 4.85
CA HIS A 93 8.40 14.04 5.83
C HIS A 93 7.60 14.07 7.14
N THR A 94 6.27 14.05 7.07
CA THR A 94 5.41 14.11 8.27
C THR A 94 5.21 12.75 8.93
N HIS A 95 5.34 11.64 8.19
CA HIS A 95 5.11 10.29 8.70
C HIS A 95 6.18 9.31 8.22
N ARG A 96 7.15 9.03 9.11
CA ARG A 96 8.35 8.24 8.79
C ARG A 96 8.07 6.86 8.19
N CYS A 97 7.00 6.18 8.59
CA CYS A 97 6.65 4.83 8.10
C CYS A 97 5.81 4.84 6.81
N MET A 98 5.36 6.00 6.31
CA MET A 98 4.41 6.04 5.21
C MET A 98 5.00 5.62 3.87
N HIS A 99 6.31 5.78 3.65
CA HIS A 99 6.94 5.29 2.42
C HIS A 99 6.77 3.76 2.26
N HIS A 100 6.88 3.01 3.36
CA HIS A 100 6.67 1.56 3.36
C HIS A 100 5.20 1.19 3.10
N ILE A 101 4.26 1.86 3.77
CA ILE A 101 2.81 1.64 3.58
C ILE A 101 2.41 1.96 2.14
N VAL A 102 2.86 3.09 1.61
CA VAL A 102 2.57 3.52 0.24
C VAL A 102 3.20 2.58 -0.78
N LEU A 103 4.42 2.08 -0.55
CA LEU A 103 5.05 1.08 -1.41
C LEU A 103 4.22 -0.20 -1.47
N LEU A 104 3.91 -0.81 -0.32
CA LEU A 104 3.12 -2.05 -0.28
C LEU A 104 1.73 -1.86 -0.88
N HIS A 105 1.04 -0.76 -0.53
CA HIS A 105 -0.26 -0.41 -1.11
C HIS A 105 -0.19 -0.28 -2.63
N SER A 106 0.81 0.44 -3.13
CA SER A 106 0.98 0.65 -4.57
C SER A 106 1.26 -0.65 -5.32
N VAL A 107 2.03 -1.57 -4.73
CA VAL A 107 2.28 -2.89 -5.32
C VAL A 107 1.03 -3.75 -5.28
N TYR A 108 0.28 -3.73 -4.17
CA TYR A 108 -0.95 -4.51 -4.02
C TYR A 108 -2.06 -4.06 -4.99
N PHE A 109 -2.20 -2.76 -5.26
CA PHE A 109 -3.24 -2.22 -6.15
C PHE A 109 -2.73 -1.89 -7.56
N GLY A 110 -1.45 -2.16 -7.87
CA GLY A 110 -0.87 -1.92 -9.20
C GLY A 110 -0.77 -0.44 -9.58
N LEU A 111 -0.50 0.44 -8.62
CA LEU A 111 -0.39 1.89 -8.84
C LEU A 111 0.98 2.24 -9.42
N VAL A 112 1.16 1.99 -10.73
CA VAL A 112 2.44 2.14 -11.44
C VAL A 112 3.06 3.54 -11.27
N ASP A 113 2.25 4.59 -11.28
CA ASP A 113 2.76 5.98 -11.16
C ASP A 113 3.36 6.25 -9.77
N VAL A 114 2.75 5.70 -8.72
CA VAL A 114 3.26 5.80 -7.34
C VAL A 114 4.56 5.01 -7.21
N ILE A 115 4.62 3.82 -7.82
CA ILE A 115 5.81 2.96 -7.79
C ILE A 115 6.97 3.63 -8.53
N ARG A 116 6.73 4.22 -9.69
CA ARG A 116 7.74 4.99 -10.44
C ARG A 116 8.27 6.14 -9.60
N TYR A 117 7.38 6.91 -8.97
CA TYR A 117 7.77 7.98 -8.07
C TYR A 117 8.66 7.49 -6.91
N LEU A 118 8.29 6.37 -6.27
CA LEU A 118 9.10 5.78 -5.19
C LEU A 118 10.45 5.26 -5.69
N PHE A 119 10.51 4.71 -6.89
CA PHE A 119 11.73 4.25 -7.52
C PHE A 119 12.68 5.43 -7.80
N ASP A 120 12.18 6.51 -8.41
CA ASP A 120 12.95 7.71 -8.72
C ASP A 120 13.50 8.41 -7.45
N LYS A 121 12.78 8.30 -6.34
CA LYS A 121 13.19 8.81 -5.02
C LYS A 121 14.16 7.88 -4.27
N GLY A 122 14.49 6.71 -4.82
CA GLY A 122 15.32 5.70 -4.14
C GLY A 122 14.63 5.03 -2.95
N LEU A 123 13.31 5.16 -2.82
CA LEU A 123 12.53 4.61 -1.70
C LEU A 123 12.03 3.19 -1.98
N PHE A 124 12.01 2.77 -3.25
CA PHE A 124 11.47 1.47 -3.68
C PHE A 124 12.20 0.26 -3.06
N PHE A 125 13.52 0.33 -2.87
CA PHE A 125 14.32 -0.77 -2.31
C PHE A 125 14.53 -0.67 -0.80
N MET A 126 13.90 0.28 -0.12
CA MET A 126 13.99 0.41 1.34
C MET A 126 13.23 -0.69 2.09
N THR A 127 12.33 -1.40 1.40
CA THR A 127 11.56 -2.51 1.94
C THR A 127 12.04 -3.84 1.37
N HIS A 128 12.39 -4.76 2.26
CA HIS A 128 12.77 -6.13 1.91
C HIS A 128 11.53 -7.04 1.91
N TYR A 129 10.70 -6.94 0.88
CA TYR A 129 9.60 -7.88 0.64
C TYR A 129 9.58 -8.29 -0.83
N PRO A 130 9.21 -9.55 -1.17
CA PRO A 130 9.05 -9.96 -2.56
C PRO A 130 7.86 -9.25 -3.21
N HIS A 131 8.12 -8.11 -3.85
CA HIS A 131 7.11 -7.30 -4.54
C HIS A 131 6.35 -8.07 -5.63
N VAL A 132 7.04 -9.00 -6.32
CA VAL A 132 6.42 -9.85 -7.35
C VAL A 132 5.38 -10.78 -6.72
N ASP A 133 5.65 -11.34 -5.54
CA ASP A 133 4.71 -12.22 -4.84
C ASP A 133 3.45 -11.45 -4.40
N LEU A 134 3.60 -10.21 -3.92
CA LEU A 134 2.46 -9.35 -3.56
C LEU A 134 1.63 -8.96 -4.79
N ALA A 135 2.30 -8.61 -5.88
CA ALA A 135 1.66 -8.29 -7.15
C ALA A 135 0.90 -9.51 -7.70
N ALA A 136 1.51 -10.69 -7.64
CA ALA A 136 0.89 -11.94 -8.06
C ALA A 136 -0.31 -12.29 -7.17
N PHE A 137 -0.19 -12.09 -5.85
CA PHE A 137 -1.29 -12.29 -4.92
C PHE A 137 -2.51 -11.47 -5.33
N ASN A 138 -2.38 -10.20 -5.72
CA ASN A 138 -3.54 -9.35 -6.03
C ASN A 138 -3.77 -9.06 -7.53
N ASN A 139 -3.39 -9.97 -8.41
CA ASN A 139 -3.61 -9.90 -9.86
C ASN A 139 -3.06 -8.62 -10.53
N GLN A 140 -1.87 -8.17 -10.15
CA GLN A 140 -1.28 -6.95 -10.68
C GLN A 140 -0.44 -7.21 -11.93
N LEU A 141 -1.03 -7.85 -12.94
CA LEU A 141 -0.36 -8.23 -14.20
C LEU A 141 0.32 -7.04 -14.87
N ARG A 142 -0.32 -5.86 -14.89
CA ARG A 142 0.24 -4.64 -15.52
C ARG A 142 1.51 -4.13 -14.84
N LEU A 143 1.72 -4.47 -13.57
CA LEU A 143 2.87 -4.05 -12.79
C LEU A 143 4.07 -5.00 -12.96
N LEU A 144 3.82 -6.29 -13.22
CA LEU A 144 4.85 -7.32 -13.31
C LEU A 144 5.98 -7.00 -14.30
N PRO A 145 5.73 -6.46 -15.52
CA PRO A 145 6.79 -6.02 -16.42
C PRO A 145 7.74 -4.98 -15.82
N PHE A 146 7.20 -4.02 -15.07
CA PHE A 146 8.02 -3.02 -14.39
C PHE A 146 8.88 -3.67 -13.30
N LEU A 147 8.29 -4.54 -12.46
CA LEU A 147 9.02 -5.23 -11.40
C LEU A 147 10.17 -6.09 -11.95
N ASN A 148 9.95 -6.81 -13.05
CA ASN A 148 11.00 -7.58 -13.71
C ASN A 148 12.08 -6.69 -14.33
N HIS A 149 11.70 -5.56 -14.94
CA HIS A 149 12.66 -4.60 -15.49
C HIS A 149 13.59 -4.02 -14.43
N VAL A 150 13.07 -3.72 -13.23
CA VAL A 150 13.89 -3.23 -12.10
C VAL A 150 14.63 -4.34 -11.34
N GLY A 151 14.62 -5.57 -11.87
CA GLY A 151 15.37 -6.70 -11.32
C GLY A 151 14.70 -7.41 -10.13
N CYS A 152 13.44 -7.10 -9.80
CA CYS A 152 12.70 -7.89 -8.82
C CYS A 152 12.44 -9.29 -9.37
N ARG A 153 12.55 -10.28 -8.48
CA ARG A 153 12.27 -11.69 -8.75
C ARG A 153 11.21 -12.17 -7.76
N GLY A 154 10.27 -12.96 -8.25
CA GLY A 154 9.31 -13.64 -7.39
C GLY A 154 9.90 -14.89 -6.75
N THR A 155 9.20 -15.43 -5.77
CA THR A 155 9.45 -16.78 -5.23
C THR A 155 8.38 -17.74 -5.74
N SER A 156 8.54 -19.05 -5.49
CA SER A 156 7.50 -20.04 -5.80
C SER A 156 6.14 -19.69 -5.18
N LYS A 157 6.12 -18.93 -4.07
CA LYS A 157 4.89 -18.44 -3.44
C LYS A 157 4.08 -17.50 -4.32
N ALA A 158 4.70 -16.81 -5.28
CA ALA A 158 3.98 -15.96 -6.23
C ALA A 158 3.01 -16.80 -7.09
N ILE A 159 3.48 -17.95 -7.60
CA ILE A 159 2.65 -18.87 -8.38
C ILE A 159 1.61 -19.53 -7.47
N ASP A 160 2.00 -19.99 -6.28
CA ASP A 160 1.06 -20.61 -5.34
C ASP A 160 -0.08 -19.67 -4.94
N ALA A 161 0.22 -18.39 -4.71
CA ALA A 161 -0.77 -17.37 -4.38
C ALA A 161 -1.67 -17.03 -5.58
N ALA A 162 -1.09 -16.84 -6.76
CA ALA A 162 -1.84 -16.60 -7.98
C ALA A 162 -2.77 -17.78 -8.31
N ALA A 163 -2.29 -19.01 -8.11
CA ALA A 163 -3.05 -20.23 -8.38
C ALA A 163 -4.22 -20.41 -7.41
N GLN A 164 -4.01 -20.17 -6.13
CA GLN A 164 -5.08 -20.19 -5.12
C GLN A 164 -6.19 -19.17 -5.39
N ARG A 165 -5.87 -18.08 -6.11
CA ARG A 165 -6.81 -17.00 -6.43
C ARG A 165 -7.31 -17.00 -7.87
N GLY A 166 -6.87 -17.96 -8.69
CA GLY A 166 -7.34 -18.11 -10.07
C GLY A 166 -6.74 -17.12 -11.07
N HIS A 167 -5.57 -16.53 -10.77
CA HIS A 167 -4.95 -15.52 -11.62
C HIS A 167 -4.10 -16.16 -12.72
N LEU A 168 -4.75 -16.86 -13.66
CA LEU A 168 -4.08 -17.61 -14.73
C LEU A 168 -3.10 -16.76 -15.55
N GLU A 169 -3.48 -15.55 -15.95
CA GLU A 169 -2.63 -14.67 -16.77
C GLU A 169 -1.35 -14.26 -16.03
N VAL A 170 -1.42 -14.08 -14.71
CA VAL A 170 -0.26 -13.83 -13.86
C VAL A 170 0.64 -15.07 -13.82
N ILE A 171 0.08 -16.27 -13.67
CA ILE A 171 0.86 -17.52 -13.65
C ILE A 171 1.59 -17.72 -14.97
N GLN A 172 0.89 -17.56 -16.10
CA GLN A 172 1.48 -17.63 -17.44
C GLN A 172 2.65 -16.66 -17.58
N TRP A 173 2.44 -15.40 -17.20
CA TRP A 173 3.49 -14.39 -17.26
C TRP A 173 4.71 -14.76 -16.39
N LEU A 174 4.48 -15.28 -15.18
CA LEU A 174 5.55 -15.68 -14.27
C LEU A 174 6.38 -16.84 -14.83
N VAL A 175 5.72 -17.87 -15.37
CA VAL A 175 6.39 -19.04 -15.99
C VAL A 175 7.19 -18.61 -17.23
N GLU A 176 6.61 -17.78 -18.11
CA GLU A 176 7.30 -17.23 -19.29
C GLU A 176 8.55 -16.42 -18.91
N ASN A 177 8.52 -15.75 -17.74
CA ASN A 177 9.63 -14.97 -17.21
C ASN A 177 10.55 -15.77 -16.29
N ARG A 178 10.61 -17.11 -16.49
CA ARG A 178 11.51 -18.05 -15.82
C ARG A 178 11.35 -18.11 -14.30
N LEU A 179 10.14 -17.84 -13.81
CA LEU A 179 9.79 -18.24 -12.46
C LEU A 179 9.25 -19.66 -12.53
N ASP A 180 10.13 -20.62 -12.30
CA ASP A 180 9.77 -22.03 -12.22
C ASP A 180 9.44 -22.43 -10.78
N GLY A 181 8.80 -23.60 -10.61
CA GLY A 181 8.61 -24.20 -9.29
C GLY A 181 7.24 -23.93 -8.66
N ALA A 182 6.16 -24.02 -9.43
CA ALA A 182 4.81 -24.14 -8.88
C ALA A 182 4.76 -25.33 -7.91
N SER A 183 4.57 -25.08 -6.61
CA SER A 183 4.59 -26.15 -5.62
C SER A 183 3.33 -27.01 -5.75
N GLU A 184 3.30 -28.20 -5.12
CA GLU A 184 2.06 -28.97 -5.02
C GLU A 184 0.90 -28.15 -4.41
N LEU A 185 1.21 -27.13 -3.60
CA LEU A 185 0.21 -26.22 -3.03
C LEU A 185 -0.48 -25.37 -4.09
N ALA A 186 0.20 -25.00 -5.19
CA ALA A 186 -0.45 -24.27 -6.28
C ALA A 186 -1.60 -25.08 -6.89
N LEU A 187 -1.34 -26.35 -7.22
CA LEU A 187 -2.33 -27.24 -7.84
C LEU A 187 -3.47 -27.57 -6.86
N VAL A 188 -3.13 -27.93 -5.62
CA VAL A 188 -4.12 -28.22 -4.56
C VAL A 188 -4.96 -26.98 -4.26
N GLY A 189 -4.34 -25.82 -4.19
CA GLY A 189 -4.98 -24.53 -3.93
C GLY A 189 -5.95 -24.12 -5.04
N ALA A 190 -5.53 -24.23 -6.30
CA ALA A 190 -6.37 -23.97 -7.46
C ALA A 190 -7.56 -24.95 -7.51
N ALA A 191 -7.33 -26.24 -7.28
CA ALA A 191 -8.39 -27.25 -7.26
C ALA A 191 -9.39 -27.02 -6.12
N ALA A 192 -8.91 -26.71 -4.91
CA ALA A 192 -9.75 -26.44 -3.74
C ALA A 192 -10.65 -25.20 -3.92
N ASN A 193 -10.18 -24.21 -4.68
CA ASN A 193 -10.93 -22.98 -5.00
C ASN A 193 -11.62 -23.02 -6.37
N ASN A 194 -11.68 -24.19 -7.02
CA ASN A 194 -12.38 -24.42 -8.29
C ASN A 194 -11.85 -23.58 -9.48
N HIS A 195 -10.54 -23.32 -9.52
CA HIS A 195 -9.85 -22.65 -10.62
C HIS A 195 -9.34 -23.67 -11.65
N LEU A 196 -10.28 -24.27 -12.40
CA LEU A 196 -10.00 -25.38 -13.31
C LEU A 196 -8.99 -25.02 -14.42
N ASP A 197 -9.07 -23.81 -14.93
CA ASP A 197 -8.17 -23.26 -15.95
C ASP A 197 -6.70 -23.22 -15.46
N VAL A 198 -6.50 -22.78 -14.21
CA VAL A 198 -5.21 -22.83 -13.54
C VAL A 198 -4.74 -24.27 -13.32
N VAL A 199 -5.63 -25.17 -12.88
CA VAL A 199 -5.29 -26.59 -12.67
C VAL A 199 -4.80 -27.24 -13.95
N LEU A 200 -5.51 -27.02 -15.07
CA LEU A 200 -5.13 -27.55 -16.37
C LEU A 200 -3.76 -27.00 -16.81
N PHE A 201 -3.58 -25.69 -16.73
CA PHE A 201 -2.31 -25.05 -17.10
C PHE A 201 -1.13 -25.60 -16.28
N LEU A 202 -1.26 -25.66 -14.96
CA LEU A 202 -0.19 -26.15 -14.08
C LEU A 202 0.09 -27.64 -14.29
N HIS A 203 -0.92 -28.45 -14.60
CA HIS A 203 -0.77 -29.88 -14.85
C HIS A 203 -0.06 -30.17 -16.18
N GLU A 204 -0.33 -29.37 -17.21
CA GLU A 204 0.34 -29.46 -18.51
C GLU A 204 1.82 -29.03 -18.40
N ASN A 205 2.09 -27.88 -17.78
CA ASN A 205 3.46 -27.36 -17.64
C ASN A 205 4.37 -28.20 -16.74
N ARG A 206 3.82 -29.12 -15.92
CA ARG A 206 4.60 -30.08 -15.14
C ARG A 206 5.08 -31.30 -15.94
N ARG A 207 4.47 -31.58 -17.09
CA ARG A 207 4.80 -32.74 -17.93
C ARG A 207 5.90 -32.46 -18.94
N ASP A 208 6.14 -31.18 -19.24
CA ASP A 208 7.08 -30.72 -20.26
C ASP A 208 8.45 -30.28 -19.68
N GLY A 209 8.66 -30.40 -18.37
CA GLY A 209 9.93 -30.13 -17.67
C GLY A 209 10.54 -31.38 -17.06
#